data_AF-A0A0G1UU70-F1
#
_entry.id   AF-A0A0G1UU70-F1
#
_cell.length_a   1.000
_cell.length_b   1.000
_cell.length_c   1.000
_cell.angle_alpha   90.00
_cell.angle_beta   90.00
_cell.angle_gamma   90.00
#
_symmetry.space_group_name_H-M   'P 1'
#
loop_
_entity.id
_entity.type
_entity.pdbx_description
1 polymer ?
#
loop_
_entity_poly.entity_id
_entity_poly.type
_entity_poly.pdbx_seq_one_letter_code
_entity_poly.pdbx_strand_id
1 'polypeptide(L)'
;MEARDFKQRLKAAESLLAQKTTSRTKFEAARKLISGINPTLDAKLKRVAKVLATVEKIKKGKVIELAAERLSAGTPEQKKRKKKLLLLINAWKDLKAEVGRVRSEFEKPDAKGMAQLAAYAKGPLGLVTAAAAVVVGAGWWLSQNAAEVELVNRGCDPIQPAVSRTLNLPGLRLPSQPIGDGESAVALVPPLKVAVEGGERQVGLSIYGLKMGFELAEGASDVKYDGQSLLNQTNVIKLAPGSRHQVELECD
;
A
#
# COMPACT_ATOMS: atom_id res chain seq x y z
N MET A 1 44.44 -24.21 -24.33
CA MET A 1 44.48 -23.08 -23.39
C MET A 1 45.83 -23.12 -22.69
N GLU A 2 46.64 -22.07 -22.80
CA GLU A 2 47.97 -22.08 -22.20
C GLU A 2 47.90 -22.07 -20.66
N ALA A 3 48.81 -22.79 -20.01
CA ALA A 3 48.83 -22.91 -18.55
C ALA A 3 48.98 -21.56 -17.81
N ARG A 4 49.55 -20.54 -18.48
CA ARG A 4 49.68 -19.17 -17.96
C ARG A 4 48.33 -18.44 -17.89
N ASP A 5 47.50 -18.53 -18.94
CA ASP A 5 46.17 -17.93 -18.99
C ASP A 5 45.23 -18.54 -17.93
N PHE A 6 45.32 -19.86 -17.74
CA PHE A 6 44.61 -20.58 -16.70
C PHE A 6 44.91 -20.07 -15.29
N LYS A 7 46.20 -19.95 -14.95
CA LYS A 7 46.66 -19.52 -13.62
C LYS A 7 46.26 -18.06 -13.33
N GLN A 8 46.22 -17.20 -14.36
CA GLN A 8 45.77 -15.82 -14.23
C GLN A 8 44.26 -15.72 -13.99
N ARG A 9 43.44 -16.46 -14.72
CA ARG A 9 41.98 -16.50 -14.53
C ARG A 9 41.59 -17.02 -13.15
N LEU A 10 42.32 -18.01 -12.62
CA LEU A 10 42.13 -18.54 -11.27
C LEU A 10 42.45 -17.51 -10.18
N LYS A 11 43.61 -16.84 -10.28
CA LYS A 11 43.99 -15.77 -9.33
C LYS A 11 42.99 -14.61 -9.34
N ALA A 12 42.47 -14.25 -10.52
CA ALA A 12 41.46 -13.19 -10.65
C ALA A 12 40.11 -13.58 -10.04
N ALA A 13 39.69 -14.84 -10.17
CA ALA A 13 38.48 -15.32 -9.52
C ALA A 13 38.64 -15.42 -8.00
N GLU A 14 39.81 -15.88 -7.53
CA GLU A 14 40.15 -15.96 -6.11
C GLU A 14 40.15 -14.58 -5.45
N SER A 15 40.75 -13.55 -6.07
CA SER A 15 40.78 -12.19 -5.53
C SER A 15 39.39 -11.54 -5.42
N LEU A 16 38.45 -11.93 -6.28
CA LEU A 16 37.05 -11.50 -6.22
C LEU A 16 36.27 -12.19 -5.10
N LEU A 17 36.62 -13.44 -4.78
CA LEU A 17 35.91 -14.27 -3.80
C LEU A 17 36.50 -14.21 -2.38
N ALA A 18 37.79 -13.90 -2.25
CA ALA A 18 38.51 -13.83 -0.97
C ALA A 18 38.19 -12.57 -0.13
N GLN A 19 37.32 -11.69 -0.61
CA GLN A 19 36.92 -10.48 0.11
C GLN A 19 35.96 -10.83 1.26
N LYS A 20 36.02 -10.09 2.38
CA LYS A 20 35.15 -10.28 3.56
C LYS A 20 33.65 -10.31 3.23
N THR A 21 33.24 -9.60 2.17
CA THR A 21 31.89 -9.64 1.63
C THR A 21 31.93 -9.74 0.10
N THR A 22 31.12 -10.65 -0.45
CA THR A 22 31.04 -10.89 -1.89
C THR A 22 29.63 -10.59 -2.38
N SER A 23 29.51 -9.65 -3.33
CA SER A 23 28.24 -9.35 -4.01
C SER A 23 27.95 -10.38 -5.09
N ARG A 24 26.69 -10.52 -5.51
CA ARG A 24 26.32 -11.39 -6.63
C ARG A 24 27.06 -11.03 -7.92
N THR A 25 27.28 -9.75 -8.17
CA THR A 25 28.06 -9.27 -9.32
C THR A 25 29.50 -9.78 -9.28
N LYS A 26 30.15 -9.74 -8.12
CA LYS A 26 31.50 -10.29 -7.94
C LYS A 26 31.52 -11.81 -8.10
N PHE A 27 30.51 -12.51 -7.57
CA PHE A 27 30.36 -13.96 -7.73
C PHE A 27 30.15 -14.37 -9.21
N GLU A 28 29.29 -13.68 -9.97
CA GLU A 28 29.08 -13.99 -11.40
C GLU A 28 30.31 -13.65 -12.26
N ALA A 29 31.05 -12.59 -11.92
CA ALA A 29 32.32 -12.27 -12.56
C ALA A 29 33.35 -13.40 -12.31
N ALA A 30 33.52 -13.84 -11.06
CA ALA A 30 34.39 -14.97 -10.72
C ALA A 30 33.97 -16.26 -11.44
N ARG A 31 32.66 -16.55 -11.50
CA ARG A 31 32.11 -17.70 -12.21
C ARG A 31 32.40 -17.66 -13.72
N LYS A 32 32.27 -16.51 -14.38
CA LYS A 32 32.64 -16.36 -15.80
C LYS A 32 34.14 -16.55 -16.02
N LEU A 33 34.98 -16.07 -15.11
CA LEU A 33 36.43 -16.25 -15.20
C LEU A 33 36.82 -17.73 -15.15
N ILE A 34 36.14 -18.55 -14.36
CA ILE A 34 36.45 -19.98 -14.21
C ILE A 34 35.56 -20.92 -15.03
N SER A 35 34.63 -20.39 -15.84
CA SER A 35 33.74 -21.22 -16.64
C SER A 35 34.47 -21.99 -17.72
N GLY A 36 34.07 -23.24 -17.95
CA GLY A 36 34.66 -24.12 -18.97
C GLY A 36 35.95 -24.82 -18.52
N ILE A 37 36.43 -24.55 -17.30
CA ILE A 37 37.60 -25.22 -16.72
C ILE A 37 37.26 -26.65 -16.30
N ASN A 38 36.12 -26.81 -15.62
CA ASN A 38 35.69 -28.10 -15.12
C ASN A 38 34.16 -28.18 -15.12
N PRO A 39 33.57 -29.14 -15.83
CA PRO A 39 32.11 -29.24 -15.97
C PRO A 39 31.40 -29.51 -14.63
N THR A 40 32.04 -30.23 -13.70
CA THR A 40 31.51 -30.46 -12.34
C THR A 40 31.52 -29.17 -11.53
N LEU A 41 32.56 -28.36 -11.65
CA LEU A 41 32.67 -27.06 -11.00
C LEU A 41 31.61 -26.09 -11.55
N ASP A 42 31.43 -26.05 -12.87
CA ASP A 42 30.42 -25.22 -13.53
C ASP A 42 29.00 -25.58 -13.07
N ALA A 43 28.71 -26.88 -12.94
CA ALA A 43 27.43 -27.34 -12.43
C ALA A 43 27.18 -26.89 -10.98
N LYS A 44 28.21 -26.96 -10.11
CA LYS A 44 28.13 -26.49 -8.72
C LYS A 44 27.94 -24.97 -8.65
N LEU A 45 28.72 -24.20 -9.40
CA LEU A 45 28.60 -22.74 -9.45
C LEU A 45 27.24 -22.29 -9.99
N LYS A 46 26.67 -23.00 -10.95
CA LYS A 46 25.31 -22.74 -11.45
C LYS A 46 24.24 -22.96 -10.39
N ARG A 47 24.39 -23.97 -9.52
CA ARG A 47 23.48 -24.17 -8.36
C ARG A 47 23.62 -23.03 -7.36
N VAL A 48 24.85 -22.64 -7.00
CA VAL A 48 25.12 -21.53 -6.08
C VAL A 48 24.56 -20.21 -6.61
N ALA A 49 24.73 -19.92 -7.91
CA ALA A 49 24.12 -18.76 -8.57
C ALA A 49 22.59 -18.71 -8.40
N LYS A 50 21.92 -19.87 -8.54
CA LYS A 50 20.47 -19.99 -8.40
C LYS A 50 20.01 -19.75 -6.96
N VAL A 51 20.78 -20.24 -5.98
CA VAL A 51 20.52 -20.00 -4.55
C VAL A 51 20.76 -18.53 -4.20
N LEU A 52 21.86 -17.93 -4.66
CA LEU A 52 22.14 -16.50 -4.50
C LEU A 52 21.02 -15.62 -5.06
N ALA A 53 20.50 -15.94 -6.25
CA ALA A 53 19.37 -15.24 -6.83
C ALA A 53 18.10 -15.37 -5.98
N THR A 54 17.89 -16.52 -5.33
CA THR A 54 16.77 -16.75 -4.41
C THR A 54 16.94 -15.91 -3.15
N VAL A 55 18.12 -15.90 -2.54
CA VAL A 55 18.44 -15.11 -1.34
C VAL A 55 18.28 -13.61 -1.60
N GLU A 56 18.67 -13.11 -2.78
CA GLU A 56 18.43 -11.71 -3.15
C GLU A 56 16.94 -11.36 -3.28
N LYS A 57 16.13 -12.25 -3.86
CA LYS A 57 14.68 -12.05 -3.91
C LYS A 57 14.09 -12.00 -2.49
N ILE A 58 14.58 -12.84 -1.57
CA ILE A 58 14.19 -12.81 -0.15
C ILE A 58 14.60 -11.48 0.50
N LYS A 59 15.87 -11.06 0.35
CA LYS A 59 16.37 -9.78 0.87
C LYS A 59 15.59 -8.57 0.34
N LYS A 60 15.07 -8.65 -0.88
CA LYS A 60 14.22 -7.61 -1.52
C LYS A 60 12.72 -7.75 -1.18
N GLY A 61 12.34 -8.60 -0.22
CA GLY A 61 10.94 -8.79 0.18
C GLY A 61 10.06 -9.47 -0.88
N LYS A 62 10.64 -10.09 -1.92
CA LYS A 62 9.91 -10.74 -3.03
C LYS A 62 9.45 -12.16 -2.70
N VAL A 63 9.09 -12.42 -1.44
CA VAL A 63 8.70 -13.77 -0.95
C VAL A 63 7.43 -14.28 -1.65
N ILE A 64 6.47 -13.40 -1.97
CA ILE A 64 5.24 -13.75 -2.68
C ILE A 64 5.52 -14.19 -4.13
N GLU A 65 6.46 -13.54 -4.83
CA GLU A 65 6.90 -13.98 -6.17
C GLU A 65 7.59 -15.34 -6.09
N LEU A 66 8.45 -15.56 -5.09
CA LEU A 66 9.13 -16.83 -4.88
C LEU A 66 8.13 -17.97 -4.59
N ALA A 67 7.12 -17.71 -3.76
CA ALA A 67 6.06 -18.68 -3.47
C ALA A 67 5.26 -19.00 -4.74
N ALA A 68 4.84 -17.97 -5.49
CA ALA A 68 4.11 -18.14 -6.74
C ALA A 68 4.96 -18.87 -7.82
N GLU A 69 6.26 -18.60 -7.90
CA GLU A 69 7.21 -19.29 -8.79
C GLU A 69 7.39 -20.77 -8.43
N ARG A 70 7.15 -21.15 -7.17
CA ARG A 70 7.30 -22.52 -6.66
C ARG A 70 6.01 -23.34 -6.66
N LEU A 71 4.86 -22.73 -6.97
CA LEU A 71 3.61 -23.45 -7.15
C LEU A 71 3.77 -24.58 -8.17
N SER A 72 3.26 -25.76 -7.81
CA SER A 72 3.26 -26.94 -8.67
C SER A 72 2.44 -26.67 -9.93
N ALA A 73 2.95 -27.11 -11.06
CA ALA A 73 2.36 -26.84 -12.37
C ALA A 73 2.41 -28.12 -13.21
N GLY A 74 1.84 -29.20 -12.66
CA GLY A 74 1.80 -30.52 -13.29
C GLY A 74 0.83 -30.57 -14.47
N THR A 75 -0.26 -29.80 -14.42
CA THR A 75 -1.27 -29.75 -15.49
C THR A 75 -1.20 -28.47 -16.33
N PRO A 76 -1.69 -28.47 -17.60
CA PRO A 76 -1.80 -27.26 -18.43
C PRO A 76 -2.60 -26.13 -17.75
N GLU A 77 -3.68 -26.48 -17.04
CA GLU A 77 -4.45 -25.50 -16.27
C GLU A 77 -3.65 -24.87 -15.14
N GLN A 78 -2.91 -25.66 -14.36
CA GLN A 78 -2.08 -25.14 -13.27
C GLN A 78 -0.99 -24.20 -13.81
N LYS A 79 -0.38 -24.53 -14.96
CA LYS A 79 0.56 -23.64 -15.66
C LYS A 79 -0.09 -22.30 -16.04
N LYS A 80 -1.32 -22.34 -16.58
CA LYS A 80 -2.10 -21.14 -16.95
C LYS A 80 -2.44 -20.29 -15.71
N ARG A 81 -2.90 -20.91 -14.62
CA ARG A 81 -3.21 -20.24 -13.34
C ARG A 81 -1.97 -19.59 -12.74
N LYS A 82 -0.85 -20.31 -12.68
CA LYS A 82 0.44 -19.78 -12.23
C LYS A 82 0.93 -18.60 -13.05
N LYS A 83 0.83 -18.67 -14.38
CA LYS A 83 1.20 -17.57 -15.28
C LYS A 83 0.35 -16.32 -15.02
N LYS A 84 -0.97 -16.49 -14.86
CA LYS A 84 -1.89 -15.38 -14.52
C LYS A 84 -1.57 -14.76 -13.16
N LEU A 85 -1.29 -15.59 -12.14
CA LEU A 85 -0.94 -15.11 -10.81
C LEU A 85 0.36 -14.30 -10.82
N LEU A 86 1.39 -14.80 -11.49
CA LEU A 86 2.66 -14.07 -11.64
C LEU A 86 2.47 -12.76 -12.41
N LEU A 87 1.64 -12.75 -13.46
CA LEU A 87 1.31 -11.54 -14.20
C LEU A 87 0.60 -10.53 -13.28
N LEU A 88 -0.38 -10.97 -12.49
CA LEU A 88 -1.08 -10.12 -11.53
C LEU A 88 -0.11 -9.53 -10.49
N ILE A 89 0.77 -10.36 -9.90
CA ILE A 89 1.76 -9.90 -8.92
C ILE A 89 2.70 -8.85 -9.52
N ASN A 90 3.16 -9.06 -10.74
CA ASN A 90 4.05 -8.11 -11.42
C ASN A 90 3.31 -6.82 -11.78
N ALA A 91 2.12 -6.93 -12.39
CA ALA A 91 1.29 -5.78 -12.73
C ALA A 91 0.93 -4.95 -11.48
N TRP A 92 0.65 -5.60 -10.35
CA TRP A 92 0.38 -4.92 -9.09
C TRP A 92 1.60 -4.15 -8.57
N LYS A 93 2.81 -4.69 -8.74
CA LYS A 93 4.06 -3.99 -8.36
C LYS A 93 4.34 -2.80 -9.24
N ASP A 94 4.19 -2.98 -10.55
CA ASP A 94 4.38 -1.91 -11.53
C ASP A 94 3.38 -0.79 -11.25
N LEU A 95 2.11 -1.12 -11.02
CA LEU A 95 1.08 -0.15 -10.63
C LEU A 95 1.44 0.56 -9.32
N LYS A 96 1.87 -0.15 -8.27
CA LYS A 96 2.24 0.47 -6.99
C LYS A 96 3.41 1.45 -7.14
N ALA A 97 4.42 1.08 -7.90
CA ALA A 97 5.56 1.96 -8.17
C ALA A 97 5.11 3.20 -8.97
N GLU A 98 4.27 2.98 -9.98
CA GLU A 98 3.76 4.05 -10.84
C GLU A 98 2.82 5.01 -10.09
N VAL A 99 1.95 4.51 -9.20
CA VAL A 99 1.13 5.35 -8.31
C VAL A 99 1.99 6.27 -7.46
N GLY A 100 3.14 5.79 -6.95
CA GLY A 100 4.09 6.62 -6.20
C GLY A 100 4.68 7.74 -7.04
N ARG A 101 5.08 7.45 -8.28
CA ARG A 101 5.58 8.44 -9.24
C ARG A 101 4.50 9.47 -9.59
N VAL A 102 3.34 9.01 -10.04
CA VAL A 102 2.22 9.88 -10.46
C VAL A 102 1.74 10.76 -9.30
N ARG A 103 1.69 10.24 -8.07
CA ARG A 103 1.35 11.03 -6.88
C ARG A 103 2.27 12.22 -6.70
N SER A 104 3.58 12.05 -6.87
CA SER A 104 4.54 13.15 -6.74
C SER A 104 4.34 14.26 -7.78
N GLU A 105 3.80 13.91 -8.95
CA GLU A 105 3.46 14.86 -10.02
C GLU A 105 2.13 15.59 -9.74
N PHE A 106 1.19 14.97 -9.03
CA PHE A 106 -0.05 15.61 -8.58
C PHE A 106 0.12 16.48 -7.33
N GLU A 107 1.08 16.18 -6.45
CA GLU A 107 1.37 17.00 -5.26
C GLU A 107 2.05 18.34 -5.63
N LYS A 108 2.69 18.40 -6.80
CA LYS A 108 3.27 19.61 -7.38
C LYS A 108 2.74 19.79 -8.81
N PRO A 109 1.46 20.17 -8.98
CA PRO A 109 0.86 20.22 -10.30
C PRO A 109 1.49 21.35 -11.11
N ASP A 110 2.47 21.01 -11.94
CA ASP A 110 3.01 21.90 -12.97
C ASP A 110 2.60 21.39 -14.36
N ALA A 111 2.53 22.31 -15.33
CA ALA A 111 2.10 21.98 -16.70
C ALA A 111 3.00 20.92 -17.35
N LYS A 112 4.28 20.86 -16.93
CA LYS A 112 5.28 19.93 -17.45
C LYS A 112 5.06 18.50 -16.95
N GLY A 113 4.75 18.31 -15.67
CA GLY A 113 4.44 17.03 -15.04
C GLY A 113 3.16 16.44 -15.62
N MET A 114 2.12 17.26 -15.80
CA MET A 114 0.87 16.82 -16.44
C MET A 114 1.08 16.44 -17.92
N ALA A 115 1.94 17.16 -18.66
CA ALA A 115 2.30 16.78 -20.02
C ALA A 115 3.13 15.48 -20.06
N GLN A 116 4.03 15.27 -19.10
CA GLN A 116 4.78 14.02 -18.98
C GLN A 116 3.87 12.84 -18.66
N LEU A 117 2.91 12.99 -17.74
CA LEU A 117 1.89 11.97 -17.46
C LEU A 117 1.14 11.56 -18.72
N ALA A 118 0.68 12.53 -19.50
CA ALA A 118 -0.03 12.27 -20.75
C ALA A 118 0.85 11.55 -21.78
N ALA A 119 2.15 11.88 -21.84
CA ALA A 119 3.10 11.20 -22.71
C ALA A 119 3.37 9.75 -22.27
N TYR A 120 3.60 9.50 -20.98
CA TYR A 120 3.81 8.17 -20.44
C TYR A 120 2.57 7.28 -20.56
N ALA A 121 1.37 7.85 -20.40
CA ALA A 121 0.09 7.15 -20.60
C ALA A 121 -0.13 6.69 -22.06
N LYS A 122 0.54 7.32 -23.03
CA LYS A 122 0.54 6.89 -24.45
C LYS A 122 1.71 5.96 -24.81
N GLY A 123 2.64 5.72 -23.88
CA GLY A 123 3.83 4.91 -24.09
C GLY A 123 3.60 3.40 -23.90
N PRO A 124 4.67 2.59 -23.98
CA PRO A 124 4.59 1.13 -23.82
C PRO A 124 4.14 0.66 -22.43
N LEU A 125 4.20 1.53 -21.42
CA LEU A 125 3.64 1.29 -20.08
C LEU A 125 2.31 2.01 -19.85
N GLY A 126 1.68 2.52 -20.92
CA GLY A 126 0.59 3.47 -20.87
C GLY A 126 -0.62 3.03 -20.07
N LEU A 127 -0.97 1.74 -20.10
CA LEU A 127 -2.07 1.19 -19.30
C LEU A 127 -1.80 1.27 -17.79
N VAL A 128 -0.56 1.00 -17.37
CA VAL A 128 -0.17 1.07 -15.95
C VAL A 128 -0.16 2.51 -15.48
N THR A 129 0.39 3.42 -16.30
CA THR A 129 0.39 4.87 -16.03
C THR A 129 -1.02 5.44 -15.97
N ALA A 130 -1.90 5.07 -16.91
CA ALA A 130 -3.29 5.53 -16.91
C ALA A 130 -4.05 5.02 -15.67
N ALA A 131 -3.88 3.76 -15.31
CA ALA A 131 -4.47 3.20 -14.09
C ALA A 131 -3.95 3.92 -12.83
N ALA A 132 -2.64 4.19 -12.75
CA ALA A 132 -2.05 4.94 -11.66
C ALA A 132 -2.61 6.38 -11.58
N ALA A 133 -2.76 7.07 -12.72
CA ALA A 133 -3.34 8.40 -12.79
C ALA A 133 -4.81 8.43 -12.35
N VAL A 134 -5.61 7.42 -12.69
CA VAL A 134 -6.98 7.30 -12.19
C VAL A 134 -7.01 7.14 -10.67
N VAL A 135 -6.16 6.25 -10.11
CA VAL A 135 -6.09 6.03 -8.66
C VAL A 135 -5.68 7.30 -7.91
N VAL A 136 -4.62 7.96 -8.38
CA VAL A 136 -4.12 9.21 -7.77
C VAL A 136 -5.13 10.34 -7.93
N GLY A 137 -5.71 10.50 -9.12
CA GLY A 137 -6.72 11.50 -9.41
C GLY A 137 -7.97 11.35 -8.55
N ALA A 138 -8.45 10.11 -8.35
CA ALA A 138 -9.56 9.81 -7.44
C ALA A 138 -9.21 10.18 -5.99
N GLY A 139 -8.02 9.80 -5.50
CA GLY A 139 -7.57 10.17 -4.16
C GLY A 139 -7.43 11.68 -3.96
N TRP A 140 -6.91 12.39 -4.97
CA TRP A 140 -6.82 13.85 -4.94
C TRP A 140 -8.20 14.51 -4.95
N TRP A 141 -9.13 14.03 -5.78
CA TRP A 141 -10.51 14.51 -5.81
C TRP A 141 -11.22 14.31 -4.46
N LEU A 142 -11.06 13.15 -3.83
CA LEU A 142 -11.58 12.87 -2.48
C LEU A 142 -10.99 13.84 -1.44
N SER A 143 -9.71 14.18 -1.56
CA SER A 143 -9.07 15.13 -0.65
C SER A 143 -9.50 16.57 -0.82
N GLN A 144 -9.81 17.00 -2.05
CA GLN A 144 -10.28 18.36 -2.33
C GLN A 144 -11.75 18.57 -1.97
N ASN A 145 -12.53 17.50 -2.01
CA ASN A 145 -13.97 17.56 -1.79
C ASN A 145 -14.40 16.93 -0.46
N ALA A 146 -13.48 16.83 0.51
CA ALA A 146 -13.79 16.28 1.82
C ALA A 146 -14.97 17.04 2.46
N ALA A 147 -15.89 16.29 3.07
CA ALA A 147 -16.94 16.84 3.90
C ALA A 147 -16.36 17.29 5.25
N GLU A 148 -16.84 18.41 5.76
CA GLU A 148 -16.55 18.87 7.11
C GLU A 148 -17.57 18.24 8.07
N VAL A 149 -17.07 17.52 9.07
CA VAL A 149 -17.89 16.94 10.14
C VAL A 149 -17.46 17.59 11.45
N GLU A 150 -18.30 18.46 11.99
CA GLU A 150 -18.10 19.04 13.30
C GLU A 150 -18.46 18.01 14.38
N LEU A 151 -17.49 17.67 15.22
CA LEU A 151 -17.67 16.80 16.37
C LEU A 151 -17.89 17.69 17.59
N VAL A 152 -19.03 17.56 18.25
CA VAL A 152 -19.41 18.38 19.41
C VAL A 152 -19.52 17.48 20.63
N ASN A 153 -18.84 17.85 21.72
CA ASN A 153 -18.97 17.18 23.01
C ASN A 153 -19.93 17.97 23.90
N ARG A 154 -21.01 17.33 24.37
CA ARG A 154 -22.02 17.92 25.25
C ARG A 154 -22.10 17.12 26.55
N GLY A 155 -21.37 17.56 27.57
CA GLY A 155 -21.42 17.01 28.92
C GLY A 155 -20.57 15.76 29.14
N CYS A 156 -19.85 15.25 28.14
CA CYS A 156 -19.03 14.05 28.31
C CYS A 156 -17.60 14.36 28.73
N ASP A 157 -16.94 13.35 29.31
CA ASP A 157 -15.49 13.37 29.48
C ASP A 157 -14.76 13.68 28.16
N PRO A 158 -13.58 14.32 28.22
CA PRO A 158 -12.86 14.75 27.03
C PRO A 158 -12.67 13.64 25.99
N ILE A 159 -13.24 13.85 24.80
CA ILE A 159 -13.18 12.87 23.71
C ILE A 159 -11.76 12.83 23.18
N GLN A 160 -11.10 11.69 23.30
CA GLN A 160 -9.79 11.45 22.72
C GLN A 160 -9.98 10.98 21.27
N PRO A 161 -9.66 11.79 20.25
CA PRO A 161 -9.83 11.35 18.87
C PRO A 161 -8.89 10.18 18.61
N ALA A 162 -9.44 9.05 18.18
CA ALA A 162 -8.61 7.90 17.83
C ALA A 162 -7.71 8.27 16.64
N VAL A 163 -6.41 8.41 16.89
CA VAL A 163 -5.41 8.58 15.83
C VAL A 163 -5.31 7.25 15.08
N SER A 164 -6.22 7.01 14.14
CA SER A 164 -6.29 5.75 13.42
C SER A 164 -5.04 5.61 12.55
N ARG A 165 -4.06 4.81 12.99
CA ARG A 165 -2.95 4.34 12.15
C ARG A 165 -3.43 3.30 11.12
N THR A 166 -4.62 2.76 11.32
CA THR A 166 -5.20 1.63 10.57
C THR A 166 -5.88 2.06 9.28
N LEU A 167 -6.42 3.28 9.18
CA LEU A 167 -7.17 3.74 8.03
C LEU A 167 -6.58 5.04 7.46
N ASN A 168 -5.77 4.92 6.41
CA ASN A 168 -5.19 6.06 5.69
C ASN A 168 -5.99 6.31 4.40
N LEU A 169 -7.10 7.05 4.53
CA LEU A 169 -7.94 7.44 3.40
C LEU A 169 -7.54 8.85 2.91
N PRO A 170 -7.40 9.07 1.59
CA PRO A 170 -7.21 10.42 1.05
C PRO A 170 -8.33 11.34 1.49
N GLY A 171 -7.99 12.54 1.98
CA GLY A 171 -8.97 13.51 2.48
C GLY A 171 -9.45 13.31 3.91
N LEU A 172 -9.12 12.19 4.56
CA LEU A 172 -9.47 11.95 5.96
C LEU A 172 -8.48 12.71 6.87
N ARG A 173 -9.00 13.61 7.71
CA ARG A 173 -8.26 14.25 8.80
C ARG A 173 -9.15 14.24 10.03
N LEU A 174 -8.68 13.56 11.07
CA LEU A 174 -9.33 13.58 12.38
C LEU A 174 -8.68 14.66 13.25
N PRO A 175 -9.42 15.26 14.19
CA PRO A 175 -8.83 16.15 15.19
C PRO A 175 -7.68 15.45 15.92
N SER A 176 -6.64 16.21 16.26
CA SER A 176 -5.46 15.70 16.98
C SER A 176 -5.44 16.08 18.45
N GLN A 177 -6.32 16.98 18.87
CA GLN A 177 -6.46 17.45 20.24
C GLN A 177 -7.73 16.84 20.86
N PRO A 178 -7.72 16.58 22.18
CA PRO A 178 -8.93 16.21 22.91
C PRO A 178 -10.04 17.26 22.72
N ILE A 179 -11.29 16.82 22.69
CA ILE A 179 -12.47 17.70 22.64
C ILE A 179 -13.08 17.73 24.03
N GLY A 180 -12.88 18.82 24.77
CA GLY A 180 -13.43 19.02 26.11
C GLY A 180 -14.94 19.22 26.10
N ASP A 181 -15.54 19.28 27.30
CA ASP A 181 -16.97 19.56 27.45
C ASP A 181 -17.33 20.95 26.88
N GLY A 182 -18.40 20.99 26.08
CA GLY A 182 -18.87 22.18 25.37
C GLY A 182 -17.98 22.60 24.19
N GLU A 183 -16.89 21.88 23.94
CA GLU A 183 -15.99 22.16 22.82
C GLU A 183 -16.42 21.39 21.56
N SER A 184 -15.96 21.90 20.41
CA SER A 184 -16.10 21.22 19.13
C SER A 184 -14.79 21.18 18.35
N ALA A 185 -14.65 20.16 17.50
CA ALA A 185 -13.54 20.06 16.56
C ALA A 185 -14.00 19.54 15.21
N VAL A 186 -13.38 20.03 14.14
CA VAL A 186 -13.75 19.65 12.78
C VAL A 186 -12.89 18.50 12.28
N ALA A 187 -13.54 17.41 11.86
CA ALA A 187 -12.95 16.35 11.06
C ALA A 187 -13.21 16.60 9.57
N LEU A 188 -12.23 16.29 8.73
CA LEU A 188 -12.44 16.18 7.28
C LEU A 188 -12.61 14.72 6.93
N VAL A 189 -13.71 14.38 6.26
CA VAL A 189 -14.04 13.00 5.88
C VAL A 189 -14.28 12.95 4.37
N PRO A 190 -13.65 12.02 3.64
CA PRO A 190 -13.83 11.95 2.19
C PRO A 190 -15.29 11.66 1.81
N PRO A 191 -15.77 12.10 0.63
CA PRO A 191 -17.12 11.82 0.17
C PRO A 191 -17.37 10.32 0.01
N LEU A 192 -18.29 9.78 0.80
CA LEU A 192 -18.61 8.36 0.82
C LEU A 192 -19.97 8.09 1.47
N LYS A 193 -20.45 6.86 1.29
CA LYS A 193 -21.63 6.35 2.00
C LYS A 193 -21.16 5.53 3.19
N VAL A 194 -21.64 5.86 4.38
CA VAL A 194 -21.41 5.13 5.62
C VAL A 194 -22.72 4.45 6.01
N ALA A 195 -22.70 3.12 6.11
CA ALA A 195 -23.79 2.42 6.80
C ALA A 195 -23.52 2.49 8.30
N VAL A 196 -24.52 2.88 9.07
CA VAL A 196 -24.48 3.05 10.52
C VAL A 196 -25.46 2.08 11.15
N GLU A 197 -24.97 1.29 12.09
CA GLU A 197 -25.74 0.35 12.90
C GLU A 197 -25.62 0.79 14.37
N GLY A 198 -26.64 1.44 14.91
CA GLY A 198 -26.69 1.86 16.30
C GLY A 198 -27.29 0.78 17.20
N GLY A 199 -26.55 0.41 18.25
CA GLY A 199 -27.09 -0.33 19.38
C GLY A 199 -27.45 0.60 20.54
N GLU A 200 -27.67 0.02 21.72
CA GLU A 200 -27.99 0.79 22.94
C GLU A 200 -26.80 1.61 23.45
N ARG A 201 -25.58 1.07 23.37
CA ARG A 201 -24.33 1.73 23.86
C ARG A 201 -23.17 1.63 22.88
N GLN A 202 -23.46 1.35 21.62
CA GLN A 202 -22.44 1.17 20.60
C GLN A 202 -22.91 1.68 19.24
N VAL A 203 -21.97 2.14 18.43
CA VAL A 203 -22.21 2.54 17.04
C VAL A 203 -21.27 1.75 16.14
N GLY A 204 -21.84 1.00 15.20
CA GLY A 204 -21.12 0.30 14.14
C GLY A 204 -21.11 1.13 12.86
N LEU A 205 -19.94 1.31 12.24
CA LEU A 205 -19.77 1.94 10.94
C LEU A 205 -19.29 0.91 9.92
N SER A 206 -19.92 0.91 8.75
CA SER A 206 -19.54 0.04 7.63
C SER A 206 -19.28 0.87 6.36
N ILE A 207 -18.07 0.76 5.81
CA ILE A 207 -17.62 1.48 4.61
C ILE A 207 -16.85 0.51 3.71
N TYR A 208 -17.30 0.33 2.46
CA TYR A 208 -16.62 -0.52 1.45
C TYR A 208 -16.16 -1.91 1.97
N GLY A 209 -16.96 -2.53 2.84
CA GLY A 209 -16.67 -3.85 3.43
C GLY A 209 -15.80 -3.82 4.69
N LEU A 210 -15.26 -2.67 5.09
CA LEU A 210 -14.64 -2.46 6.39
C LEU A 210 -15.72 -2.18 7.44
N LYS A 211 -15.65 -2.88 8.57
CA LYS A 211 -16.53 -2.66 9.73
C LYS A 211 -15.71 -2.12 10.89
N MET A 212 -16.22 -1.08 11.56
CA MET A 212 -15.63 -0.47 12.74
C MET A 212 -16.73 -0.38 13.81
N GLY A 213 -16.44 -0.78 15.04
CA GLY A 213 -17.35 -0.63 16.17
C GLY A 213 -16.77 0.36 17.17
N PHE A 214 -17.63 1.20 17.73
CA PHE A 214 -17.29 2.17 18.76
C PHE A 214 -18.24 1.96 19.94
N GLU A 215 -17.69 1.70 21.12
CA GLU A 215 -18.43 1.73 22.37
C GLU A 215 -18.51 3.16 22.86
N LEU A 216 -19.67 3.55 23.39
CA LEU A 216 -19.85 4.87 23.96
C LEU A 216 -19.26 4.95 25.37
N ALA A 217 -18.75 6.13 25.71
CA ALA A 217 -18.25 6.43 27.06
C ALA A 217 -19.33 6.20 28.12
N GLU A 218 -18.90 5.95 29.35
CA GLU A 218 -19.82 5.87 30.48
C GLU A 218 -20.49 7.23 30.70
N GLY A 219 -21.81 7.25 30.91
CA GLY A 219 -22.61 8.48 30.98
C GLY A 219 -23.15 8.99 29.64
N ALA A 220 -22.72 8.45 28.49
CA ALA A 220 -23.28 8.85 27.20
C ALA A 220 -24.75 8.43 27.04
N SER A 221 -25.62 9.41 26.85
CA SER A 221 -27.07 9.27 26.70
C SER A 221 -27.51 9.21 25.23
N ASP A 222 -26.81 9.90 24.32
CA ASP A 222 -27.10 9.85 22.89
C ASP A 222 -25.89 10.15 21.99
N VAL A 223 -25.98 9.71 20.73
CA VAL A 223 -25.12 10.17 19.64
C VAL A 223 -26.00 10.63 18.49
N LYS A 224 -25.91 11.90 18.12
CA LYS A 224 -26.73 12.50 17.06
C LYS A 224 -25.90 12.79 15.83
N TYR A 225 -26.50 12.62 14.66
CA TYR A 225 -26.00 13.08 13.37
C TYR A 225 -27.00 14.06 12.78
N ASP A 226 -26.57 15.31 12.53
CA ASP A 226 -27.43 16.40 12.07
C ASP A 226 -28.74 16.50 12.88
N GLY A 227 -28.63 16.35 14.20
CA GLY A 227 -29.75 16.39 15.15
C GLY A 227 -30.59 15.10 15.26
N GLN A 228 -30.29 14.05 14.49
CA GLN A 228 -30.99 12.76 14.56
C GLN A 228 -30.19 11.74 15.36
N SER A 229 -30.81 11.12 16.37
CA SER A 229 -30.18 10.05 17.14
C SER A 229 -29.78 8.88 16.23
N LEU A 230 -28.56 8.41 16.41
CA LEU A 230 -28.02 7.22 15.76
C LEU A 230 -28.26 5.95 16.58
N LEU A 231 -28.63 6.07 17.86
CA LEU A 231 -28.81 4.93 18.76
C LEU A 231 -30.08 4.15 18.46
N ASN A 232 -29.98 2.83 18.55
CA ASN A 232 -31.03 1.89 18.13
C ASN A 232 -31.51 2.08 16.67
N GLN A 233 -30.69 2.81 15.91
CA GLN A 233 -30.75 3.20 14.50
C GLN A 233 -30.24 2.14 13.53
N THR A 234 -30.78 2.05 12.31
CA THR A 234 -29.96 1.61 11.17
C THR A 234 -30.14 2.60 10.04
N ASN A 235 -29.07 3.31 9.70
CA ASN A 235 -29.11 4.44 8.79
C ASN A 235 -27.98 4.35 7.75
N VAL A 236 -28.17 4.98 6.60
CA VAL A 236 -27.11 5.16 5.60
C VAL A 236 -26.85 6.64 5.46
N ILE A 237 -25.72 7.08 5.99
CA ILE A 237 -25.26 8.46 5.90
C ILE A 237 -24.51 8.65 4.58
N LYS A 238 -24.86 9.71 3.85
CA LYS A 238 -24.17 10.11 2.62
C LYS A 238 -23.43 11.42 2.86
N LEU A 239 -22.10 11.33 2.94
CA LEU A 239 -21.22 12.48 2.97
C LEU A 239 -21.04 12.97 1.53
N ALA A 240 -21.75 14.03 1.16
CA ALA A 240 -21.67 14.61 -0.18
C ALA A 240 -20.36 15.41 -0.34
N PRO A 241 -19.88 15.61 -1.58
CA PRO A 241 -18.73 16.46 -1.85
C PRO A 241 -18.86 17.85 -1.20
N GLY A 242 -17.93 18.21 -0.32
CA GLY A 242 -17.89 19.51 0.37
C GLY A 242 -19.07 19.80 1.29
N SER A 243 -19.84 18.78 1.70
CA SER A 243 -20.95 18.99 2.64
C SER A 243 -20.45 19.28 4.04
N ARG A 244 -21.33 19.86 4.86
CA ARG A 244 -21.11 20.15 6.28
C ARG A 244 -22.12 19.37 7.09
N HIS A 245 -21.64 18.69 8.12
CA HIS A 245 -22.44 17.87 9.02
C HIS A 245 -21.98 18.05 10.45
N GLN A 246 -22.84 17.69 11.39
CA GLN A 246 -22.56 17.74 12.81
C GLN A 246 -22.80 16.37 13.44
N VAL A 247 -21.87 15.94 14.28
CA VAL A 247 -22.01 14.77 15.15
C VAL A 247 -21.90 15.25 16.59
N GLU A 248 -22.93 14.97 17.38
CA GLU A 248 -23.01 15.39 18.78
C GLU A 248 -23.00 14.15 19.67
N LEU A 249 -22.13 14.15 20.68
CA LEU A 249 -22.14 13.18 21.77
C LEU A 249 -22.72 13.87 23.00
N GLU A 250 -23.81 13.32 23.54
CA GLU A 250 -24.50 13.85 24.72
C GLU A 250 -24.29 12.90 25.91
N CYS A 251 -24.00 13.47 27.09
CA CYS A 251 -23.93 12.75 28.36
C CYS A 251 -24.81 13.42 29.43
N ASP A 252 -25.35 12.60 30.34
CA ASP A 252 -26.19 13.00 31.47
C ASP A 252 -25.49 12.81 32.83
#